data_AF-A0A4Y9YY13-F1
#
_entry.id   AF-A0A4Y9YY13-F1
#
_cell.length_a   1.000
_cell.length_b   1.000
_cell.length_c   1.000
_cell.angle_alpha   90.00
_cell.angle_beta   90.00
_cell.angle_gamma   90.00
#
_symmetry.space_group_name_H-M   'P 1'
#
loop_
_entity.id
_entity.type
_entity.pdbx_description
1 polymer ?
#
loop_
_entity_poly.entity_id
_entity_poly.type
_entity_poly.pdbx_seq_one_letter_code
_entity_poly.pdbx_strand_id
1 'polypeptide(L)'
;MRKPSQLPTRAPRKQAMTAREVNAFDQMFDMIFDAVSNTKKDSKRSAPESIGIGRARSQEMGDLFGRLRRQSKHQRWTSESDEELDRKREAMELCDTDQQLLEWAMRQVFDESKLCEENARKAEASPSASKTSVQLQPPWYPHMISLLMRTFREKYGDPHLALSIFDHARHLSVPSFVFGCTTPAYNELIETRWRFFRDLRGACDALEEMRVNGVEMDNRTRSLAEMIRREVGERNMWQEESMIGTGEVWDLVSRIEQLVAQRASPRKVEKQRKSRHWSPTNANRWASANEVWKGAALTEDESSDGWKFNQWEHPLTTGL
;
A
#
# COMPACT_ATOMS: atom_id res chain seq x y z
N MET A 1 27.20 -49.47 -13.85
CA MET A 1 26.71 -48.79 -12.63
C MET A 1 27.33 -47.41 -12.55
N ARG A 2 26.60 -46.34 -12.92
CA ARG A 2 27.03 -44.94 -12.80
C ARG A 2 26.35 -44.33 -11.58
N LYS A 3 27.13 -43.77 -10.64
CA LYS A 3 26.61 -43.00 -9.50
C LYS A 3 26.15 -41.61 -9.97
N PRO A 4 25.01 -41.09 -9.50
CA PRO A 4 24.61 -39.72 -9.79
C PRO A 4 25.36 -38.73 -8.88
N SER A 5 25.94 -37.70 -9.49
CA SER A 5 26.58 -36.55 -8.86
C SER A 5 25.52 -35.59 -8.30
N GLN A 6 25.58 -35.32 -7.00
CA GLN A 6 24.73 -34.33 -6.33
C GLN A 6 25.22 -32.90 -6.63
N LEU A 7 24.28 -32.01 -6.98
CA LEU A 7 24.52 -30.57 -7.15
C LEU A 7 24.51 -29.86 -5.78
N PRO A 8 25.35 -28.83 -5.54
CA PRO A 8 25.37 -28.12 -4.28
C PRO A 8 24.23 -27.10 -4.18
N THR A 9 23.36 -27.26 -3.19
CA THR A 9 22.35 -26.27 -2.79
C THR A 9 23.04 -25.07 -2.11
N ARG A 10 22.96 -23.90 -2.74
CA ARG A 10 23.52 -22.65 -2.23
C ARG A 10 22.58 -22.05 -1.19
N ALA A 11 22.94 -22.15 0.08
CA ALA A 11 22.19 -21.53 1.18
C ALA A 11 22.11 -19.99 1.01
N PRO A 12 20.98 -19.35 1.35
CA PRO A 12 20.83 -17.91 1.24
C PRO A 12 21.77 -17.19 2.23
N ARG A 13 22.61 -16.30 1.70
CA ARG A 13 23.44 -15.40 2.51
C ARG A 13 22.52 -14.46 3.29
N LYS A 14 22.46 -14.63 4.61
CA LYS A 14 21.89 -13.66 5.55
C LYS A 14 22.71 -12.36 5.44
N GLN A 15 22.18 -11.36 4.74
CA GLN A 15 22.77 -10.02 4.72
C GLN A 15 22.51 -9.39 6.09
N ALA A 16 23.57 -9.18 6.86
CA ALA A 16 23.52 -8.33 8.06
C ALA A 16 23.26 -6.89 7.62
N MET A 17 22.32 -6.21 8.29
CA MET A 17 21.95 -4.83 7.97
C MET A 17 23.11 -3.87 8.23
N THR A 18 23.15 -2.79 7.47
CA THR A 18 24.20 -1.78 7.57
C THR A 18 23.96 -0.90 8.81
N ALA A 19 25.04 -0.39 9.42
CA ALA A 19 24.95 0.43 10.63
C ALA A 19 24.05 1.68 10.49
N ARG A 20 23.88 2.19 9.26
CA ARG A 20 22.95 3.29 8.96
C ARG A 20 21.48 2.87 9.03
N GLU A 21 21.19 1.64 8.64
CA GLU A 21 19.84 1.08 8.76
C GLU A 21 19.53 0.84 10.24
N VAL A 22 20.44 0.22 11.00
CA VAL A 22 20.27 -0.03 12.46
C VAL A 22 19.95 1.27 13.21
N ASN A 23 20.73 2.33 13.00
CA ASN A 23 20.48 3.62 13.66
C ASN A 23 19.14 4.28 13.25
N ALA A 24 18.64 4.00 12.04
CA ALA A 24 17.33 4.50 11.62
C ALA A 24 16.19 3.75 12.30
N PHE A 25 16.38 2.47 12.64
CA PHE A 25 15.43 1.69 13.42
C PHE A 25 15.40 2.10 14.88
N ASP A 26 16.55 2.28 15.52
CA ASP A 26 16.62 2.75 16.92
C ASP A 26 15.92 4.11 17.09
N GLN A 27 16.10 5.02 16.12
CA GLN A 27 15.37 6.30 16.09
C GLN A 27 13.86 6.14 15.90
N MET A 28 13.38 5.09 15.23
CA MET A 28 11.95 4.79 15.14
C MET A 28 11.40 4.31 16.48
N PHE A 29 12.15 3.49 17.20
CA PHE A 29 11.77 2.97 18.52
C PHE A 29 11.66 4.08 19.55
N ASP A 30 12.70 4.89 19.72
CA ASP A 30 12.71 6.01 20.66
C ASP A 30 11.54 6.97 20.37
N MET A 31 11.26 7.23 19.09
CA MET A 31 10.18 8.13 18.68
C MET A 31 8.77 7.57 18.95
N ILE A 32 8.56 6.25 18.79
CA ILE A 32 7.29 5.59 19.13
C ILE A 32 7.09 5.57 20.64
N PHE A 33 8.11 5.20 21.40
CA PHE A 33 8.00 5.06 22.86
C PHE A 33 7.95 6.40 23.59
N ASP A 34 8.66 7.43 23.12
CA ASP A 34 8.53 8.80 23.63
C ASP A 34 7.14 9.38 23.34
N ALA A 35 6.56 9.09 22.18
CA ALA A 35 5.19 9.50 21.87
C ALA A 35 4.14 8.80 22.76
N VAL A 36 4.38 7.53 23.11
CA VAL A 36 3.51 6.73 24.01
C VAL A 36 3.71 7.12 25.49
N SER A 37 4.91 7.50 25.90
CA SER A 37 5.19 7.93 27.28
C SER A 37 4.68 9.36 27.53
N ASN A 38 4.74 10.24 26.53
CA ASN A 38 4.19 11.59 26.61
C ASN A 38 2.65 11.61 26.64
N THR A 39 1.98 10.70 25.91
CA THR A 39 0.51 10.57 25.98
C THR A 39 0.01 10.15 27.37
N LYS A 40 0.82 9.44 28.17
CA LYS A 40 0.51 9.12 29.58
C LYS A 40 0.69 10.30 30.54
N LYS A 41 1.51 11.31 30.20
CA LYS A 41 1.69 12.50 31.04
C LYS A 41 0.55 13.51 30.87
N ASP A 42 -0.04 13.60 29.68
CA ASP A 42 -1.11 14.57 29.38
C ASP A 42 -2.53 14.07 29.75
N SER A 43 -2.70 12.79 30.07
CA SER A 43 -4.02 12.19 30.39
C SER A 43 -4.51 12.44 31.83
N LYS A 44 -3.95 13.42 32.56
CA LYS A 44 -4.43 13.78 33.90
C LYS A 44 -5.62 14.74 33.93
N ARG A 45 -6.21 15.09 32.77
CA ARG A 45 -7.48 15.81 32.70
C ARG A 45 -8.41 15.20 31.62
N SER A 46 -9.61 14.84 32.07
CA SER A 46 -10.80 14.35 31.35
C SER A 46 -10.99 12.83 31.24
N ALA A 47 -12.20 12.42 31.63
CA ALA A 47 -12.73 11.06 31.82
C ALA A 47 -13.17 10.41 30.47
N PRO A 48 -13.58 9.13 30.46
CA PRO A 48 -13.47 8.26 29.30
C PRO A 48 -14.72 8.31 28.41
N GLU A 49 -14.54 8.82 27.20
CA GLU A 49 -15.37 8.42 26.06
C GLU A 49 -14.46 7.85 24.97
N SER A 50 -15.04 6.95 24.18
CA SER A 50 -14.42 6.16 23.11
C SER A 50 -13.64 7.01 22.09
N ILE A 51 -12.39 7.36 22.40
CA ILE A 51 -11.50 8.10 21.51
C ILE A 51 -10.58 7.11 20.83
N GLY A 52 -11.04 6.65 19.66
CA GLY A 52 -10.22 5.86 18.77
C GLY A 52 -8.96 6.61 18.34
N ILE A 53 -7.86 5.86 18.19
CA ILE A 53 -6.49 6.34 17.97
C ILE A 53 -6.38 7.30 16.77
N GLY A 54 -7.33 7.36 15.84
CA GLY A 54 -7.25 8.21 14.65
C GLY A 54 -8.18 9.42 14.56
N ARG A 55 -8.98 9.77 15.58
CA ARG A 55 -9.92 10.92 15.46
C ARG A 55 -9.50 12.23 16.14
N ALA A 56 -8.55 12.21 17.08
CA ALA A 56 -8.21 13.40 17.87
C ALA A 56 -6.74 13.47 18.32
N ARG A 57 -5.77 13.33 17.39
CA ARG A 57 -4.35 13.52 17.72
C ARG A 57 -3.80 14.76 17.03
N SER A 58 -2.98 15.52 17.77
CA SER A 58 -2.26 16.71 17.28
C SER A 58 -1.61 16.44 15.92
N GLN A 59 -1.54 17.46 15.06
CA GLN A 59 -0.88 17.42 13.75
C GLN A 59 0.54 16.83 13.84
N GLU A 60 1.20 17.00 14.98
CA GLU A 60 2.52 16.43 15.30
C GLU A 60 2.55 14.90 15.29
N MET A 61 1.49 14.23 15.75
CA MET A 61 1.40 12.77 15.78
C MET A 61 1.07 12.18 14.41
N GLY A 62 0.33 12.93 13.59
CA GLY A 62 0.11 12.61 12.18
C GLY A 62 1.41 12.62 11.38
N ASP A 63 2.24 13.65 11.60
CA ASP A 63 3.57 13.76 11.00
C ASP A 63 4.51 12.61 11.45
N LEU A 64 4.40 12.19 12.71
CA LEU A 64 5.10 11.02 13.23
C LEU A 64 4.70 9.74 12.48
N PHE A 65 3.40 9.46 12.36
CA PHE A 65 2.92 8.28 11.63
C PHE A 65 3.30 8.30 10.17
N GLY A 66 3.28 9.48 9.53
CA GLY A 66 3.76 9.67 8.18
C GLY A 66 5.25 9.35 8.03
N ARG A 67 6.09 9.71 9.00
CA ARG A 67 7.52 9.35 9.02
C ARG A 67 7.71 7.84 9.18
N LEU A 68 7.00 7.24 10.13
CA LEU A 68 7.11 5.82 10.44
C LEU A 68 6.69 4.95 9.23
N ARG A 69 5.63 5.34 8.52
CA ARG A 69 5.19 4.69 7.28
C ARG A 69 6.16 4.88 6.11
N ARG A 70 6.88 5.99 6.03
CA ARG A 70 7.88 6.19 4.96
C ARG A 70 9.09 5.28 5.16
N GLN A 71 9.49 5.05 6.40
CA GLN A 71 10.59 4.15 6.72
C GLN A 71 10.18 2.69 6.53
N SER A 72 8.92 2.33 6.78
CA SER A 72 8.38 0.98 6.54
C SER A 72 8.39 0.56 5.06
N LYS A 73 8.23 1.51 4.13
CA LYS A 73 8.29 1.25 2.68
C LYS A 73 9.64 0.70 2.21
N HIS A 74 10.69 0.84 3.02
CA HIS A 74 12.01 0.27 2.73
C HIS A 74 12.17 -1.17 3.25
N GLN A 75 11.15 -1.74 3.89
CA GLN A 75 11.18 -3.14 4.31
C GLN A 75 11.15 -4.03 3.07
N ARG A 76 12.19 -4.85 2.94
CA ARG A 76 12.43 -5.69 1.76
C ARG A 76 11.38 -6.80 1.72
N TRP A 77 10.52 -6.76 0.71
CA TRP A 77 9.66 -7.89 0.36
C TRP A 77 10.55 -9.11 0.06
N THR A 78 10.34 -10.21 0.76
CA THR A 78 11.09 -11.46 0.57
C THR A 78 10.18 -12.51 -0.05
N SER A 79 10.77 -13.50 -0.74
CA SER A 79 10.03 -14.68 -1.24
C SER A 79 9.24 -15.36 -0.12
N GLU A 80 9.83 -15.44 1.08
CA GLU A 80 9.21 -16.04 2.25
C GLU A 80 7.95 -15.29 2.71
N SER A 81 7.97 -13.95 2.69
CA SER A 81 6.77 -13.15 3.00
C SER A 81 5.67 -13.29 1.95
N ASP A 82 6.04 -13.55 0.69
CA ASP A 82 5.11 -13.81 -0.41
C ASP A 82 4.43 -15.18 -0.23
N GLU A 83 5.22 -16.21 0.04
CA GLU A 83 4.73 -17.57 0.32
C GLU A 83 3.83 -17.62 1.57
N GLU A 84 4.14 -16.83 2.60
CA GLU A 84 3.28 -16.70 3.78
C GLU A 84 1.96 -15.99 3.46
N LEU A 85 2.02 -14.92 2.66
CA LEU A 85 0.82 -14.20 2.22
C LEU A 85 -0.10 -15.13 1.43
N ASP A 86 0.45 -15.90 0.50
CA ASP A 86 -0.29 -16.84 -0.33
C ASP A 86 -0.90 -17.96 0.51
N ARG A 87 -0.12 -18.55 1.43
CA ARG A 87 -0.64 -19.55 2.38
C ARG A 87 -1.82 -19.03 3.20
N LYS A 88 -1.73 -17.78 3.67
CA LYS A 88 -2.82 -17.15 4.44
C LYS A 88 -4.03 -16.84 3.56
N ARG A 89 -3.83 -16.44 2.31
CA ARG A 89 -4.90 -16.26 1.32
C ARG A 89 -5.64 -17.58 1.07
N GLU A 90 -4.91 -18.67 0.83
CA GLU A 90 -5.50 -20.00 0.63
C GLU A 90 -6.28 -20.46 1.88
N ALA A 91 -5.74 -20.25 3.08
CA ALA A 91 -6.43 -20.58 4.32
C ALA A 91 -7.73 -19.77 4.53
N MET A 92 -7.72 -18.50 4.12
CA MET A 92 -8.93 -17.67 4.11
C MET A 92 -9.98 -18.19 3.12
N GLU A 93 -9.55 -18.67 1.95
CA GLU A 93 -10.45 -19.22 0.93
C GLU A 93 -11.16 -20.50 1.40
N LEU A 94 -10.48 -21.32 2.22
CA LEU A 94 -11.00 -22.54 2.85
C LEU A 94 -12.06 -22.30 3.94
N CYS A 95 -12.25 -21.07 4.41
CA CYS A 95 -13.30 -20.78 5.38
C CYS A 95 -14.68 -20.81 4.69
N ASP A 96 -15.61 -21.60 5.21
CA ASP A 96 -16.96 -21.73 4.61
C ASP A 96 -17.93 -20.68 5.14
N THR A 97 -17.72 -20.23 6.38
CA THR A 97 -18.57 -19.24 7.06
C THR A 97 -17.78 -18.00 7.46
N ASP A 98 -18.48 -16.89 7.62
CA ASP A 98 -17.96 -15.63 8.15
C ASP A 98 -17.41 -15.79 9.57
N GLN A 99 -18.09 -16.56 10.43
CA GLN A 99 -17.63 -16.86 11.78
C GLN A 99 -16.29 -17.62 11.76
N GLN A 100 -16.16 -18.65 10.93
CA GLN A 100 -14.90 -19.38 10.79
C GLN A 100 -13.77 -18.48 10.32
N LEU A 101 -14.05 -17.61 9.34
CA LEU A 101 -13.06 -16.66 8.88
C LEU A 101 -12.67 -15.66 9.97
N LEU A 102 -13.63 -15.18 10.75
CA LEU A 102 -13.37 -14.25 11.85
C LEU A 102 -12.48 -14.91 12.91
N GLU A 103 -12.83 -16.12 13.35
CA GLU A 103 -12.01 -16.87 14.31
C GLU A 103 -10.59 -17.12 13.78
N TRP A 104 -10.47 -17.47 12.50
CA TRP A 104 -9.18 -17.63 11.84
C TRP A 104 -8.39 -16.32 11.82
N ALA A 105 -9.02 -15.20 11.45
CA ALA A 105 -8.37 -13.89 11.39
C ALA A 105 -7.86 -13.45 12.77
N MET A 106 -8.66 -13.66 13.82
CA MET A 106 -8.24 -13.39 15.20
C MET A 106 -6.97 -14.16 15.57
N ARG A 107 -6.92 -15.46 15.28
CA ARG A 107 -5.79 -16.34 15.65
C ARG A 107 -4.56 -16.17 14.75
N GLN A 108 -4.74 -16.01 13.45
CA GLN A 108 -3.67 -16.12 12.45
C GLN A 108 -3.20 -14.77 11.92
N VAL A 109 -3.96 -13.69 12.13
CA VAL A 109 -3.59 -12.35 11.67
C VAL A 109 -3.35 -11.44 12.86
N PHE A 110 -4.31 -11.34 13.78
CA PHE A 110 -4.22 -10.41 14.90
C PHE A 110 -3.36 -10.92 16.07
N ASP A 111 -3.42 -12.21 16.41
CA ASP A 111 -2.54 -12.73 17.46
C ASP A 111 -1.08 -12.80 17.02
N GLU A 112 -0.78 -13.11 15.76
CA GLU A 112 0.58 -13.03 15.22
C GLU A 112 1.14 -11.59 15.27
N SER A 113 0.29 -10.60 14.97
CA SER A 113 0.64 -9.19 15.12
C SER A 113 1.03 -8.84 16.57
N LYS A 114 0.27 -9.33 17.56
CA LYS A 114 0.62 -9.16 19.00
C LYS A 114 1.93 -9.86 19.36
N LEU A 115 2.17 -11.07 18.82
CA LEU A 115 3.40 -11.82 19.07
C LEU A 115 4.63 -11.10 18.50
N CYS A 116 4.53 -10.51 17.31
CA CYS A 116 5.59 -9.65 16.76
C CYS A 116 5.92 -8.49 17.69
N GLU A 117 4.93 -7.81 18.24
CA GLU A 117 5.13 -6.71 19.18
C GLU A 117 5.74 -7.15 20.51
N GLU A 118 5.31 -8.30 21.05
CA GLU A 118 5.87 -8.84 22.28
C GLU A 118 7.34 -9.24 22.09
N ASN A 119 7.65 -9.87 20.96
CA ASN A 119 9.01 -10.22 20.58
C ASN A 119 9.87 -8.97 20.40
N ALA A 120 9.30 -7.92 19.81
CA ALA A 120 9.96 -6.64 19.69
C ALA A 120 10.32 -6.03 21.04
N ARG A 121 9.37 -6.02 21.98
CA ARG A 121 9.59 -5.51 23.34
C ARG A 121 10.62 -6.34 24.12
N LYS A 122 10.64 -7.66 23.93
CA LYS A 122 11.64 -8.55 24.56
C LYS A 122 13.04 -8.34 24.01
N ALA A 123 13.17 -8.07 22.70
CA ALA A 123 14.45 -7.78 22.07
C ALA A 123 15.06 -6.47 22.62
N GLU A 124 14.24 -5.45 22.89
CA GLU A 124 14.70 -4.20 23.51
C GLU A 124 15.18 -4.37 24.95
N ALA A 125 14.49 -5.19 25.75
CA ALA A 125 14.86 -5.43 27.15
C ALA A 125 16.20 -6.20 27.29
N SER A 126 16.72 -6.79 26.21
CA SER A 126 17.96 -7.57 26.20
C SER A 126 19.10 -6.80 25.51
N PRO A 127 20.08 -6.24 26.24
CA PRO A 127 21.14 -5.40 25.67
C PRO A 127 22.11 -6.11 24.71
N SER A 128 22.01 -7.43 24.52
CA SER A 128 22.82 -8.20 23.58
C SER A 128 22.18 -8.40 22.19
N ALA A 129 20.93 -7.96 21.97
CA ALA A 129 20.18 -8.18 20.73
C ALA A 129 20.33 -7.03 19.70
N SER A 130 21.24 -6.09 19.93
CA SER A 130 21.45 -4.84 19.18
C SER A 130 21.89 -4.96 17.70
N LYS A 131 21.74 -6.12 17.07
CA LYS A 131 22.16 -6.36 15.67
C LYS A 131 21.09 -6.98 14.76
N THR A 132 19.92 -7.34 15.30
CA THR A 132 18.83 -7.88 14.47
C THR A 132 17.69 -6.88 14.47
N SER A 133 17.32 -6.40 13.29
CA SER A 133 16.19 -5.48 13.13
C SER A 133 14.95 -6.08 13.77
N VAL A 134 14.38 -5.33 14.69
CA VAL A 134 13.16 -5.74 15.37
C VAL A 134 11.99 -5.45 14.44
N GLN A 135 11.35 -6.54 13.98
CA GLN A 135 10.20 -6.46 13.11
C GLN A 135 8.93 -6.21 13.94
N LEU A 136 8.41 -4.98 13.87
CA LEU A 136 7.20 -4.57 14.61
C LEU A 136 5.93 -5.25 14.10
N GLN A 137 5.84 -5.48 12.79
CA GLN A 137 4.69 -6.11 12.15
C GLN A 137 5.13 -6.98 10.95
N PRO A 138 4.41 -8.07 10.64
CA PRO A 138 4.65 -8.85 9.43
C PRO A 138 4.40 -8.02 8.15
N PRO A 139 5.14 -8.22 7.04
CA PRO A 139 5.00 -7.40 5.84
C PRO A 139 3.69 -7.68 5.10
N TRP A 140 3.16 -8.90 5.25
CA TRP A 140 1.86 -9.32 4.71
C TRP A 140 0.66 -8.77 5.50
N TYR A 141 0.86 -8.25 6.72
CA TYR A 141 -0.21 -7.78 7.59
C TYR A 141 -1.15 -6.74 6.94
N PRO A 142 -0.66 -5.62 6.37
CA PRO A 142 -1.52 -4.65 5.68
C PRO A 142 -2.33 -5.25 4.53
N HIS A 143 -1.74 -6.18 3.79
CA HIS A 143 -2.42 -6.86 2.69
C HIS A 143 -3.55 -7.74 3.23
N MET A 144 -3.31 -8.47 4.34
CA MET A 144 -4.36 -9.27 4.99
C MET A 144 -5.51 -8.44 5.52
N ILE A 145 -5.26 -7.28 6.14
CA ILE A 145 -6.36 -6.42 6.61
C ILE A 145 -7.25 -6.00 5.45
N SER A 146 -6.67 -5.53 4.34
CA SER A 146 -7.45 -5.16 3.16
C SER A 146 -8.21 -6.34 2.55
N LEU A 147 -7.57 -7.52 2.50
CA LEU A 147 -8.17 -8.71 1.93
C LEU A 147 -9.33 -9.23 2.80
N LEU A 148 -9.16 -9.26 4.13
CA LEU A 148 -10.21 -9.63 5.06
C LEU A 148 -11.44 -8.73 4.93
N MET A 149 -11.25 -7.40 4.92
CA MET A 149 -12.36 -6.46 4.73
C MET A 149 -13.11 -6.72 3.42
N ARG A 150 -12.37 -6.94 2.33
CA ARG A 150 -12.94 -7.26 1.04
C ARG A 150 -13.71 -8.58 1.06
N THR A 151 -13.16 -9.62 1.67
CA THR A 151 -13.78 -10.95 1.73
C THR A 151 -15.06 -10.93 2.57
N PHE A 152 -15.07 -10.28 3.73
CA PHE A 152 -16.29 -10.13 4.53
C PHE A 152 -17.40 -9.42 3.75
N ARG A 153 -17.05 -8.35 3.02
CA ARG A 153 -18.00 -7.60 2.21
C ARG A 153 -18.49 -8.34 0.97
N GLU A 154 -17.60 -8.97 0.22
CA GLU A 154 -17.91 -9.56 -1.09
C GLU A 154 -18.33 -11.03 -1.02
N LYS A 155 -17.60 -11.86 -0.26
CA LYS A 155 -17.87 -13.31 -0.16
C LYS A 155 -19.04 -13.60 0.79
N TYR A 156 -19.07 -12.94 1.94
CA TYR A 156 -20.07 -13.20 2.98
C TYR A 156 -21.20 -12.17 3.03
N GLY A 157 -21.06 -11.05 2.32
CA GLY A 157 -22.10 -10.02 2.28
C GLY A 157 -22.27 -9.27 3.61
N ASP A 158 -21.28 -9.29 4.50
CA ASP A 158 -21.32 -8.60 5.79
C ASP A 158 -20.42 -7.34 5.78
N PRO A 159 -20.97 -6.16 5.43
CA PRO A 159 -20.24 -4.92 5.47
C PRO A 159 -19.96 -4.41 6.89
N HIS A 160 -20.73 -4.83 7.91
CA HIS A 160 -20.50 -4.41 9.30
C HIS A 160 -19.25 -5.09 9.86
N LEU A 161 -19.08 -6.38 9.56
CA LEU A 161 -17.89 -7.11 9.98
C LEU A 161 -16.64 -6.58 9.25
N ALA A 162 -16.75 -6.22 7.97
CA ALA A 162 -15.68 -5.55 7.25
C ALA A 162 -15.23 -4.24 7.93
N LEU A 163 -16.17 -3.40 8.40
CA LEU A 163 -15.83 -2.20 9.18
C LEU A 163 -15.21 -2.54 10.53
N SER A 164 -15.72 -3.58 11.20
CA SER A 164 -15.23 -4.03 12.52
C SER A 164 -13.80 -4.55 12.45
N ILE A 165 -13.40 -5.21 11.36
CA ILE A 165 -12.01 -5.66 11.13
C ILE A 165 -11.05 -4.48 11.06
N PHE A 166 -11.42 -3.41 10.34
CA PHE A 166 -10.60 -2.20 10.29
C PHE A 166 -10.49 -1.54 11.66
N ASP A 167 -11.62 -1.44 12.37
CA ASP A 167 -11.66 -0.85 13.69
C ASP A 167 -10.83 -1.65 14.71
N HIS A 168 -10.88 -2.99 14.62
CA HIS A 168 -10.06 -3.87 15.44
C HIS A 168 -8.56 -3.66 15.17
N ALA A 169 -8.14 -3.63 13.90
CA ALA A 169 -6.75 -3.38 13.52
C ALA A 169 -6.24 -2.03 14.04
N ARG A 170 -7.10 -1.01 14.01
CA ARG A 170 -6.81 0.35 14.50
C ARG A 170 -6.64 0.40 16.02
N HIS A 171 -7.46 -0.34 16.76
CA HIS A 171 -7.47 -0.32 18.23
C HIS A 171 -6.57 -1.38 18.87
N LEU A 172 -6.04 -2.32 18.08
CA LEU A 172 -5.16 -3.37 18.57
C LEU A 172 -3.88 -2.80 19.19
N SER A 173 -3.20 -1.91 18.46
CA SER A 173 -1.96 -1.28 18.90
C SER A 173 -1.57 -0.13 17.96
N VAL A 174 -0.61 0.70 18.39
CA VAL A 174 -0.05 1.76 17.52
C VAL A 174 0.68 1.17 16.30
N PRO A 175 1.55 0.14 16.43
CA PRO A 175 2.17 -0.48 15.26
C PRO A 175 1.13 -1.10 14.31
N SER A 176 0.14 -1.82 14.84
CA SER A 176 -0.96 -2.38 14.04
C SER A 176 -1.69 -1.30 13.23
N PHE A 177 -1.99 -0.15 13.84
CA PHE A 177 -2.59 0.98 13.12
C PHE A 177 -1.67 1.58 12.06
N VAL A 178 -0.39 1.78 12.38
CA VAL A 178 0.56 2.42 11.47
C VAL A 178 0.85 1.53 10.27
N PHE A 179 1.14 0.24 10.49
CA PHE A 179 1.56 -0.70 9.45
C PHE A 179 0.39 -1.46 8.82
N GLY A 180 -0.73 -1.66 9.51
CA GLY A 180 -1.90 -2.37 9.01
C GLY A 180 -2.90 -1.48 8.27
N CYS A 181 -3.26 -0.33 8.85
CA CYS A 181 -4.19 0.62 8.22
C CYS A 181 -3.47 1.45 7.15
N THR A 182 -3.27 0.83 5.98
CA THR A 182 -2.61 1.42 4.81
C THR A 182 -3.63 1.77 3.72
N THR A 183 -3.17 2.39 2.63
CA THR A 183 -4.01 2.80 1.49
C THR A 183 -5.02 1.75 1.03
N PRO A 184 -4.67 0.47 0.80
CA PRO A 184 -5.66 -0.53 0.41
C PRO A 184 -6.74 -0.75 1.47
N ALA A 185 -6.40 -0.79 2.76
CA ALA A 185 -7.39 -0.93 3.83
C ALA A 185 -8.34 0.28 3.91
N TYR A 186 -7.83 1.51 3.72
CA TYR A 186 -8.67 2.71 3.64
C TYR A 186 -9.55 2.73 2.39
N ASN A 187 -9.06 2.24 1.25
CA ASN A 187 -9.88 2.10 0.05
C ASN A 187 -11.07 1.16 0.32
N GLU A 188 -10.83 0.01 0.98
CA GLU A 188 -11.91 -0.88 1.39
C GLU A 188 -12.86 -0.21 2.41
N LEU A 189 -12.35 0.58 3.34
CA LEU A 189 -13.16 1.32 4.32
C LEU A 189 -14.11 2.31 3.64
N ILE A 190 -13.58 3.16 2.75
CA ILE A 190 -14.33 4.18 2.01
C ILE A 190 -15.37 3.51 1.11
N GLU A 191 -14.97 2.48 0.38
CA GLU A 191 -15.86 1.75 -0.51
C GLU A 191 -17.01 1.07 0.26
N THR A 192 -16.72 0.46 1.41
CA THR A 192 -17.73 -0.19 2.26
C THR A 192 -18.72 0.83 2.81
N ARG A 193 -18.22 1.95 3.38
CA ARG A 193 -19.05 3.04 3.90
C ARG A 193 -19.96 3.64 2.84
N TRP A 194 -19.42 3.87 1.64
CA TRP A 194 -20.20 4.46 0.58
C TRP A 194 -21.19 3.49 -0.06
N ARG A 195 -20.76 2.31 -0.48
CA ARG A 195 -21.63 1.39 -1.25
C ARG A 195 -22.79 0.84 -0.43
N PHE A 196 -22.54 0.50 0.84
CA PHE A 196 -23.52 -0.20 1.68
C PHE A 196 -24.30 0.75 2.60
N PHE A 197 -23.63 1.76 3.16
CA PHE A 197 -24.25 2.66 4.14
C PHE A 197 -24.62 4.03 3.56
N ARG A 198 -24.13 4.38 2.36
CA ARG A 198 -24.27 5.71 1.76
C ARG A 198 -23.80 6.82 2.69
N ASP A 199 -22.81 6.51 3.51
CA ASP A 199 -22.28 7.40 4.53
C ASP A 199 -21.23 8.33 3.91
N LEU A 200 -21.70 9.47 3.39
CA LEU A 200 -20.83 10.50 2.83
C LEU A 200 -19.89 11.07 3.88
N ARG A 201 -20.39 11.28 5.10
CA ARG A 201 -19.62 11.87 6.19
C ARG A 201 -18.49 10.93 6.60
N GLY A 202 -18.79 9.65 6.77
CA GLY A 202 -17.81 8.63 7.08
C GLY A 202 -16.77 8.42 5.97
N ALA A 203 -17.13 8.59 4.70
CA ALA A 203 -16.18 8.58 3.60
C ALA A 203 -15.24 9.80 3.63
N CYS A 204 -15.80 11.00 3.86
CA CYS A 204 -15.02 12.24 4.03
C CYS A 204 -14.06 12.15 5.22
N ASP A 205 -14.56 11.69 6.38
CA ASP A 205 -13.76 11.52 7.60
C ASP A 205 -12.60 10.52 7.37
N ALA A 206 -12.84 9.44 6.61
CA ALA A 206 -11.79 8.47 6.29
C ALA A 206 -10.70 9.06 5.36
N LEU A 207 -11.08 9.88 4.38
CA LEU A 207 -10.13 10.59 3.52
C LEU A 207 -9.31 11.63 4.29
N GLU A 208 -9.94 12.32 5.24
CA GLU A 208 -9.24 13.23 6.14
C GLU A 208 -8.28 12.48 7.06
N GLU A 209 -8.70 11.34 7.60
CA GLU A 209 -7.84 10.47 8.40
C GLU A 209 -6.61 9.98 7.63
N MET A 210 -6.78 9.58 6.35
CA MET A 210 -5.66 9.24 5.49
C MET A 210 -4.67 10.39 5.39
N ARG A 211 -5.16 11.62 5.18
CA ARG A 211 -4.33 12.82 5.05
C ARG A 211 -3.59 13.13 6.35
N VAL A 212 -4.28 13.16 7.49
CA VAL A 212 -3.70 13.48 8.79
C VAL A 212 -2.63 12.46 9.18
N ASN A 213 -2.85 11.18 8.92
CA ASN A 213 -1.89 10.13 9.28
C ASN A 213 -0.81 9.89 8.21
N GLY A 214 -0.75 10.70 7.17
CA GLY A 214 0.26 10.58 6.10
C GLY A 214 0.12 9.32 5.24
N VAL A 215 -1.09 8.76 5.10
CA VAL A 215 -1.40 7.68 4.15
C VAL A 215 -1.50 8.29 2.76
N GLU A 216 -0.72 7.76 1.81
CA GLU A 216 -0.78 8.21 0.43
C GLU A 216 -2.06 7.73 -0.25
N MET A 217 -2.72 8.62 -0.97
CA MET A 217 -3.90 8.29 -1.78
C MET A 217 -3.46 7.79 -3.16
N ASP A 218 -3.94 6.61 -3.55
CA ASP A 218 -3.64 6.01 -4.84
C ASP A 218 -4.67 6.40 -5.91
N ASN A 219 -4.55 5.81 -7.10
CA ASN A 219 -5.53 6.04 -8.17
C ASN A 219 -6.91 5.50 -7.78
N ARG A 220 -6.98 4.42 -7.00
CA ARG A 220 -8.24 3.84 -6.56
C ARG A 220 -8.96 4.76 -5.57
N THR A 221 -8.25 5.36 -4.61
CA THR A 221 -8.81 6.36 -3.70
C THR A 221 -9.43 7.52 -4.49
N ARG A 222 -8.73 8.01 -5.53
CA ARG A 222 -9.24 9.05 -6.44
C ARG A 222 -10.51 8.60 -7.16
N SER A 223 -10.51 7.40 -7.72
CA SER A 223 -11.68 6.85 -8.42
C SER A 223 -12.88 6.67 -7.49
N LEU A 224 -12.67 6.26 -6.23
CA LEU A 224 -13.73 6.18 -5.23
C LEU A 224 -14.31 7.56 -4.90
N ALA A 225 -13.45 8.57 -4.70
CA ALA A 225 -13.91 9.94 -4.45
C ALA A 225 -14.71 10.52 -5.63
N GLU A 226 -14.26 10.29 -6.86
CA GLU A 226 -14.98 10.70 -8.08
C GLU A 226 -16.33 9.99 -8.22
N MET A 227 -16.39 8.69 -7.91
CA MET A 227 -17.64 7.93 -7.90
C MET A 227 -18.63 8.48 -6.87
N ILE A 228 -18.16 8.73 -5.64
CA ILE A 228 -18.98 9.35 -4.58
C ILE A 228 -19.54 10.68 -5.07
N ARG A 229 -18.69 11.55 -5.62
CA ARG A 229 -19.11 12.87 -6.13
C ARG A 229 -20.19 12.76 -7.19
N ARG A 230 -20.01 11.87 -8.19
CA ARG A 230 -20.98 11.68 -9.27
C ARG A 230 -22.31 11.17 -8.73
N GLU A 231 -22.29 10.15 -7.88
CA GLU A 231 -23.51 9.55 -7.32
C GLU A 231 -24.26 10.52 -6.38
N VAL A 232 -23.55 11.33 -5.58
CA VAL A 232 -24.15 12.38 -4.76
C VAL A 232 -24.74 13.48 -5.64
N GLY A 233 -24.00 13.92 -6.66
CA GLY A 233 -24.45 14.94 -7.60
C GLY A 233 -25.70 14.51 -8.34
N GLU A 234 -25.71 13.30 -8.90
CA GLU A 234 -26.89 12.74 -9.56
C GLU A 234 -28.09 12.71 -8.61
N ARG A 235 -27.96 12.16 -7.40
CA ARG A 235 -29.08 12.05 -6.45
C ARG A 235 -29.61 13.40 -5.98
N ASN A 236 -28.74 14.36 -5.68
CA ASN A 236 -29.14 15.67 -5.20
C ASN A 236 -29.85 16.48 -6.29
N MET A 237 -29.43 16.35 -7.56
CA MET A 237 -30.13 16.98 -8.70
C MET A 237 -31.60 16.51 -8.82
N TRP A 238 -31.93 15.28 -8.38
CA TRP A 238 -33.31 14.78 -8.34
C TRP A 238 -34.04 15.10 -7.02
N GLN A 239 -33.34 15.50 -5.97
CA GLN A 239 -33.90 15.80 -4.63
C GLN A 239 -34.01 17.30 -4.32
N GLU A 240 -33.67 18.18 -5.26
CA GLU A 240 -33.76 19.65 -5.13
C GLU A 240 -35.18 20.19 -4.80
N GLU A 241 -36.21 19.35 -4.73
CA GLU A 241 -37.53 19.72 -4.20
C GLU A 241 -37.64 19.71 -2.65
N SER A 242 -36.67 19.17 -1.91
CA SER A 242 -36.74 19.10 -0.44
C SER A 242 -35.77 20.08 0.25
N MET A 243 -36.28 21.26 0.62
CA MET A 243 -35.55 22.48 1.03
C MET A 243 -34.72 22.45 2.34
N ILE A 244 -34.37 21.31 2.95
CA ILE A 244 -33.72 21.30 4.28
C ILE A 244 -32.60 20.26 4.33
N GLY A 245 -31.35 20.67 4.07
CA GLY A 245 -30.15 19.84 4.26
C GLY A 245 -29.10 19.86 3.13
N THR A 246 -29.36 20.55 2.02
CA THR A 246 -28.51 20.51 0.81
C THR A 246 -27.12 21.12 1.00
N GLY A 247 -26.97 22.16 1.84
CA GLY A 247 -25.69 22.85 2.03
C GLY A 247 -24.57 21.97 2.62
N GLU A 248 -24.87 21.21 3.68
CA GLU A 248 -23.87 20.36 4.35
C GLU A 248 -23.33 19.26 3.43
N VAL A 249 -24.18 18.74 2.54
CA VAL A 249 -23.80 17.69 1.59
C VAL A 249 -22.84 18.24 0.54
N TRP A 250 -23.11 19.43 -0.01
CA TRP A 250 -22.21 20.09 -0.96
C TRP A 250 -20.90 20.53 -0.32
N ASP A 251 -20.91 20.94 0.94
CA ASP A 251 -19.70 21.24 1.71
C ASP A 251 -18.83 19.98 1.89
N LEU A 252 -19.45 18.83 2.20
CA LEU A 252 -18.74 17.56 2.31
C LEU A 252 -18.17 17.09 0.97
N VAL A 253 -18.92 17.23 -0.14
CA VAL A 253 -18.41 16.92 -1.48
C VAL A 253 -17.22 17.83 -1.83
N SER A 254 -17.34 19.13 -1.59
CA SER A 254 -16.27 20.10 -1.79
C SER A 254 -15.02 19.76 -0.96
N ARG A 255 -15.22 19.28 0.28
CA ARG A 255 -14.15 18.82 1.15
C ARG A 255 -13.47 17.56 0.62
N ILE A 256 -14.22 16.59 0.10
CA ILE A 256 -13.69 15.39 -0.56
C ILE A 256 -12.82 15.78 -1.75
N GLU A 257 -13.28 16.71 -2.59
CA GLU A 257 -12.49 17.22 -3.71
C GLU A 257 -11.18 17.86 -3.24
N GLN A 258 -11.22 18.72 -2.21
CA GLN A 258 -10.02 19.33 -1.65
C GLN A 258 -9.04 18.32 -1.04
N LEU A 259 -9.55 17.23 -0.46
CA LEU A 259 -8.75 16.16 0.12
C LEU A 259 -8.01 15.37 -0.96
N VAL A 260 -8.66 15.15 -2.10
CA VAL A 260 -8.18 14.29 -3.19
C VAL A 260 -7.38 15.10 -4.23
N ALA A 261 -7.65 16.39 -4.34
CA ALA A 261 -6.90 17.32 -5.17
C ALA A 261 -5.42 17.30 -4.75
N GLN A 262 -4.56 16.81 -5.64
CA GLN A 262 -3.13 16.80 -5.40
C GLN A 262 -2.66 18.22 -5.09
N ARG A 263 -2.11 18.45 -3.89
CA ARG A 263 -1.14 19.53 -3.72
C ARG A 263 0.00 19.21 -4.66
N ALA A 264 0.05 19.87 -5.82
CA ALA A 264 1.20 19.85 -6.68
C ALA A 264 2.40 20.22 -5.82
N SER A 265 3.21 19.23 -5.44
CA SER A 265 4.36 19.46 -4.59
C SER A 265 5.25 20.46 -5.33
N PRO A 266 5.62 21.60 -4.71
CA PRO A 266 6.49 22.59 -5.37
C PRO A 266 7.83 21.96 -5.83
N ARG A 267 8.22 20.81 -5.25
CA ARG A 267 9.38 20.02 -5.69
C ARG A 267 9.28 19.45 -7.11
N LYS A 268 8.08 19.17 -7.64
CA LYS A 268 7.91 18.74 -9.04
C LYS A 268 8.02 19.93 -10.00
N VAL A 269 7.51 21.10 -9.61
CA VAL A 269 7.64 22.34 -10.38
C VAL A 269 9.11 22.79 -10.46
N GLU A 270 9.88 22.64 -9.38
CA GLU A 270 11.32 22.92 -9.34
C GLU A 270 12.13 22.01 -10.30
N LYS A 271 11.85 20.70 -10.33
CA LYS A 271 12.51 19.77 -11.27
C LYS A 271 12.14 20.04 -12.73
N GLN A 272 10.91 20.47 -12.98
CA GLN A 272 10.44 20.85 -14.32
C GLN A 272 10.99 22.21 -14.78
N ARG A 273 11.27 23.13 -13.84
CA ARG A 273 11.99 24.39 -14.11
C ARG A 273 13.49 24.16 -14.33
N LYS A 274 14.11 23.22 -13.61
CA LYS A 274 15.52 22.85 -13.82
C LYS A 274 15.75 22.04 -15.10
N SER A 275 14.80 21.24 -15.57
CA SER A 275 14.91 20.58 -16.88
C SER A 275 14.72 21.54 -18.07
N ARG A 276 14.20 22.75 -17.84
CA ARG A 276 14.09 23.83 -18.83
C ARG A 276 15.33 24.73 -18.90
N HIS A 277 16.33 24.49 -18.06
CA HIS A 277 17.66 25.10 -18.13
C HIS A 277 18.69 24.01 -18.41
N TRP A 278 18.54 23.33 -19.55
CA TRP A 278 19.64 22.59 -20.16
C TRP A 278 20.43 23.56 -21.04
N SER A 279 21.59 24.00 -20.56
CA SER A 279 22.57 24.75 -21.35
C SER A 279 23.13 23.87 -22.48
N PRO A 280 23.21 24.35 -23.73
CA PRO A 280 23.64 23.56 -24.87
C PRO A 280 25.17 23.54 -24.95
N THR A 281 25.84 22.93 -23.97
CA THR A 281 27.31 22.79 -23.95
C THR A 281 27.73 21.44 -23.41
N ASN A 282 27.18 20.37 -23.99
CA ASN A 282 27.87 19.08 -24.16
C ASN A 282 26.99 18.14 -25.00
N ALA A 283 26.80 18.51 -26.27
CA ALA A 283 26.45 17.54 -27.31
C ALA A 283 27.70 16.69 -27.59
N ASN A 284 27.98 15.77 -26.68
CA ASN A 284 29.06 14.82 -26.85
C ASN A 284 28.61 13.78 -27.89
N ARG A 285 29.05 14.01 -29.13
CA ARG A 285 29.42 13.03 -30.16
C ARG A 285 28.79 11.64 -29.99
N TRP A 286 27.58 11.47 -30.52
CA TRP A 286 27.31 10.29 -31.34
C TRP A 286 27.59 10.69 -32.78
N ALA A 287 28.83 10.46 -33.19
CA ALA A 287 29.23 10.56 -34.57
C ALA A 287 28.54 9.45 -35.36
N SER A 288 28.12 9.80 -36.57
CA SER A 288 27.63 8.98 -37.69
C SER A 288 28.57 7.84 -38.13
N ALA A 289 29.56 7.47 -37.31
CA ALA A 289 30.51 6.38 -37.55
C ALA A 289 30.05 5.01 -37.01
N ASN A 290 28.92 4.95 -36.28
CA ASN A 290 28.38 3.69 -35.74
C ASN A 290 27.17 3.13 -36.50
N GLU A 291 26.79 3.71 -37.64
CA GLU A 291 25.71 3.20 -38.50
C GLU A 291 26.21 2.40 -39.72
N VAL A 292 27.45 1.89 -39.67
CA VAL A 292 28.04 1.08 -40.76
C VAL A 292 27.21 -0.19 -41.07
N TRP A 293 26.45 -0.69 -40.09
CA TRP A 293 25.68 -1.94 -40.21
C TRP A 293 24.30 -1.71 -40.85
N LYS A 294 23.82 -0.45 -40.95
CA LYS A 294 22.58 -0.11 -41.66
C LYS A 294 22.77 0.08 -43.16
N GLY A 295 23.97 0.44 -43.60
CA GLY A 295 24.29 0.58 -45.04
C GLY A 295 24.41 -0.76 -45.75
N ALA A 296 24.97 -1.78 -45.09
CA ALA A 296 25.15 -3.12 -45.65
C ALA A 296 23.83 -3.90 -45.90
N ALA A 297 22.70 -3.43 -45.36
CA ALA A 297 21.39 -4.06 -45.56
C ALA A 297 20.63 -3.50 -46.79
N LEU A 298 21.13 -2.44 -47.43
CA LEU A 298 20.40 -1.73 -48.50
C LEU A 298 21.15 -1.67 -49.84
N THR A 299 22.36 -2.24 -49.92
CA THR A 299 23.14 -2.30 -51.16
C THR A 299 23.89 -3.62 -51.24
N GLU A 300 23.22 -4.68 -51.71
CA GLU A 300 23.75 -5.61 -52.70
C GLU A 300 22.64 -6.52 -53.23
N ASP A 301 22.81 -6.85 -54.50
CA ASP A 301 21.81 -7.19 -55.51
C ASP A 301 21.31 -8.63 -55.45
N GLU A 302 20.16 -8.82 -56.11
CA GLU A 302 19.78 -10.02 -56.88
C GLU A 302 20.32 -11.38 -56.40
N SER A 303 19.62 -11.99 -55.46
CA SER A 303 19.36 -13.43 -55.58
C SER A 303 17.97 -13.77 -55.05
N SER A 304 17.21 -14.43 -55.91
CA SER A 304 15.82 -14.81 -55.79
C SER A 304 15.55 -15.67 -54.54
N ASP A 305 15.21 -15.05 -53.42
CA ASP A 305 14.52 -15.76 -52.34
C ASP A 305 13.03 -15.41 -52.42
N GLY A 306 12.26 -16.36 -52.96
CA GLY A 306 10.85 -16.25 -53.36
C GLY A 306 9.85 -16.05 -52.23
N TRP A 307 10.22 -15.33 -51.18
CA TRP A 307 9.38 -15.05 -50.03
C TRP A 307 8.53 -13.80 -50.28
N LYS A 308 7.25 -14.01 -50.61
CA LYS A 308 6.23 -12.96 -50.62
C LYS A 308 5.34 -13.06 -49.39
N PHE A 309 5.16 -11.94 -48.72
CA PHE A 309 4.23 -11.79 -47.60
C PHE A 309 2.81 -12.12 -48.10
N ASN A 310 2.19 -13.18 -47.54
CA ASN A 310 0.91 -13.84 -47.91
C ASN A 310 0.97 -15.15 -48.73
N GLN A 311 2.12 -15.83 -48.87
CA GLN A 311 2.16 -17.22 -49.33
C GLN A 311 2.83 -18.11 -48.28
N TRP A 312 2.03 -18.62 -47.33
CA TRP A 312 2.49 -19.47 -46.23
C TRP A 312 2.10 -20.95 -46.39
N GLU A 313 1.58 -21.37 -47.54
CA GLU A 313 1.18 -22.76 -47.74
C GLU A 313 1.77 -23.38 -49.01
N HIS A 314 2.45 -24.51 -48.77
CA HIS A 314 3.03 -25.54 -49.64
C HIS A 314 4.49 -25.39 -50.08
N PRO A 315 5.40 -26.24 -49.55
CA PRO A 315 6.70 -26.47 -50.18
C PRO A 315 6.51 -27.31 -51.44
N LEU A 316 6.96 -26.77 -52.58
CA LEU A 316 7.08 -27.54 -53.82
C LEU A 316 8.21 -28.55 -53.67
N THR A 317 7.80 -29.82 -53.63
CA THR A 317 8.62 -30.98 -53.99
C THR A 317 9.28 -30.77 -55.35
N THR A 318 10.60 -30.86 -55.41
CA THR A 318 11.33 -31.26 -56.61
C THR A 318 12.34 -32.33 -56.23
N GLY A 319 12.00 -33.57 -56.58
CA GLY A 319 12.96 -34.65 -56.73
C GLY A 319 13.41 -34.72 -58.19
N LEU A 320 14.73 -34.82 -58.39
CA LEU A 320 15.43 -35.91 -59.10
C LEU A 320 16.93 -35.62 -59.09
#